data_AF-A0A533QE01-F1
#
_entry.id   AF-A0A533QE01-F1
#
_cell.length_a   1.000
_cell.length_b   1.000
_cell.length_c   1.000
_cell.angle_alpha   90.00
_cell.angle_beta   90.00
_cell.angle_gamma   90.00
#
_symmetry.space_group_name_H-M   'P 1'
#
loop_
_entity.id
_entity.type
_entity.pdbx_description
1 polymer ?
#
loop_
_entity_poly.entity_id
_entity_poly.type
_entity_poly.pdbx_seq_one_letter_code
_entity_poly.pdbx_strand_id
1 'polypeptide(L)'
;MLSSESCQQFQRWQVIYSAATQHLKAEEVNALVGVSAGTVHQWIHRYNHKGPDILILQGRGGRRRELLSWDEEKELLQEVQAKAEQGIIVIAKSIREHATKKVGTEVSKDYAYDLLHRHGWRKIKPRPCHPHTNSSSNIKI
;
A
#
# COMPACT_ATOMS: atom_id res chain seq x y z
N MET A 1 -25.20 -9.91 -4.75
CA MET A 1 -24.91 -11.01 -3.81
C MET A 1 -23.88 -11.99 -4.36
N LEU A 2 -24.11 -12.61 -5.53
CA LEU A 2 -23.24 -13.67 -6.09
C LEU A 2 -21.84 -13.18 -6.55
N SER A 3 -21.60 -11.87 -6.57
CA SER A 3 -20.34 -11.23 -6.98
C SER A 3 -19.54 -10.63 -5.82
N SER A 4 -19.84 -10.98 -4.55
CA SER A 4 -19.10 -10.46 -3.41
C SER A 4 -17.68 -11.06 -3.33
N GLU A 5 -16.66 -10.23 -3.14
CA GLU A 5 -15.26 -10.67 -3.12
C GLU A 5 -14.81 -11.22 -1.75
N SER A 6 -15.57 -10.96 -0.68
CA SER A 6 -15.25 -11.44 0.67
C SER A 6 -16.49 -11.84 1.46
N CYS A 7 -16.31 -12.73 2.44
CA CYS A 7 -17.39 -13.15 3.36
C CYS A 7 -18.01 -11.96 4.10
N GLN A 8 -17.21 -10.98 4.52
CA GLN A 8 -17.72 -9.77 5.18
C GLN A 8 -18.59 -8.90 4.25
N GLN A 9 -18.19 -8.80 2.98
CA GLN A 9 -18.98 -8.09 1.97
C GLN A 9 -20.28 -8.84 1.68
N PHE A 10 -20.25 -10.17 1.61
CA PHE A 10 -21.44 -11.00 1.45
C PHE A 10 -22.43 -10.82 2.61
N GLN A 11 -21.95 -10.85 3.86
CA GLN A 11 -22.77 -10.62 5.05
C GLN A 11 -23.45 -9.25 5.03
N ARG A 12 -22.74 -8.20 4.61
CA ARG A 12 -23.32 -6.86 4.43
C ARG A 12 -24.46 -6.86 3.42
N TRP A 13 -24.27 -7.51 2.28
CA TRP A 13 -25.32 -7.66 1.27
C TRP A 13 -26.52 -8.48 1.79
N GLN A 14 -26.30 -9.51 2.61
CA GLN A 14 -27.37 -10.24 3.28
C GLN A 14 -28.20 -9.35 4.18
N VAL A 15 -27.55 -8.52 5.01
CA VAL A 15 -28.25 -7.56 5.87
C VAL A 15 -29.13 -6.61 5.05
N ILE A 16 -28.58 -6.00 3.99
CA ILE A 16 -29.34 -5.04 3.17
C ILE A 16 -30.47 -5.72 2.42
N TYR A 17 -30.24 -6.91 1.86
CA TYR A 17 -31.27 -7.68 1.17
C TYR A 17 -32.42 -8.06 2.11
N SER A 18 -32.11 -8.64 3.27
CA SER A 18 -33.12 -9.03 4.26
C SER A 18 -33.94 -7.83 4.76
N ALA A 19 -33.28 -6.69 5.00
CA ALA A 19 -33.98 -5.46 5.38
C ALA A 19 -34.89 -4.91 4.26
N ALA A 20 -34.45 -4.97 3.01
CA ALA A 20 -35.17 -4.40 1.87
C ALA A 20 -36.33 -5.28 1.37
N THR A 21 -36.16 -6.60 1.29
CA THR A 21 -37.19 -7.49 0.71
C THR A 21 -38.11 -8.07 1.77
N GLN A 22 -37.57 -8.47 2.92
CA GLN A 22 -38.33 -9.17 3.97
C GLN A 22 -38.82 -8.23 5.06
N HIS A 23 -38.42 -6.95 5.04
CA HIS A 23 -38.80 -5.92 6.02
C HIS A 23 -38.50 -6.34 7.47
N LEU A 24 -37.49 -7.21 7.63
CA LEU A 24 -37.09 -7.74 8.94
C LEU A 24 -36.50 -6.64 9.80
N LYS A 25 -36.82 -6.68 11.09
CA LYS A 25 -36.22 -5.80 12.08
C LYS A 25 -34.76 -6.18 12.29
N ALA A 26 -33.94 -5.22 12.73
CA ALA A 26 -32.51 -5.47 12.94
C ALA A 26 -32.20 -6.61 13.92
N GLU A 27 -33.11 -6.87 14.88
CA GLU A 27 -33.01 -7.99 15.83
C GLU A 27 -33.16 -9.35 15.14
N GLU A 28 -34.07 -9.46 14.17
CA GLU A 28 -34.31 -10.68 13.39
C GLU A 28 -33.16 -10.92 12.41
N VAL A 29 -32.67 -9.85 11.78
CA VAL A 29 -31.50 -9.91 10.88
C VAL A 29 -30.23 -10.32 11.63
N ASN A 30 -30.05 -9.88 12.88
CA ASN A 30 -28.95 -10.30 13.73
C ASN A 30 -28.93 -11.83 13.93
N ALA A 31 -30.08 -12.42 14.27
CA ALA A 31 -30.19 -13.87 14.48
C ALA A 31 -29.87 -14.69 13.22
N LEU A 32 -30.17 -14.15 12.03
CA LEU A 32 -29.94 -14.82 10.75
C LEU A 32 -28.50 -14.69 10.24
N VAL A 33 -27.88 -13.52 10.39
CA VAL A 33 -26.57 -13.20 9.77
C VAL A 33 -25.41 -13.26 10.78
N GLY A 34 -25.71 -13.23 12.08
CA GLY A 34 -24.70 -13.28 13.15
C GLY A 34 -23.98 -11.96 13.40
N VAL A 35 -24.67 -10.82 13.23
CA VAL A 35 -24.11 -9.47 13.41
C VAL A 35 -24.97 -8.63 14.34
N SER A 36 -24.35 -7.85 15.23
CA SER A 36 -25.10 -7.08 16.23
C SER A 36 -26.11 -6.11 15.61
N ALA A 37 -27.24 -5.88 16.29
CA ALA A 37 -28.30 -4.97 15.81
C ALA A 37 -27.76 -3.55 15.51
N GLY A 38 -26.80 -3.05 16.30
CA GLY A 38 -26.14 -1.78 16.02
C GLY A 38 -25.33 -1.77 14.71
N THR A 39 -24.71 -2.90 14.37
CA THR A 39 -23.99 -3.05 13.09
C THR A 39 -24.95 -3.08 11.91
N VAL A 40 -26.09 -3.76 12.06
CA VAL A 40 -27.18 -3.77 11.07
C VAL A 40 -27.66 -2.34 10.79
N HIS A 41 -28.01 -1.57 11.84
CA HIS A 41 -28.41 -0.18 11.69
C HIS A 41 -27.34 0.67 11.01
N GLN A 42 -26.07 0.50 11.41
CA GLN A 42 -24.96 1.23 10.81
C GLN A 42 -24.83 0.95 9.31
N TRP A 43 -24.97 -0.31 8.89
CA TRP A 43 -24.85 -0.70 7.49
C TRP A 43 -26.02 -0.22 6.65
N ILE A 44 -27.26 -0.34 7.16
CA ILE A 44 -28.45 0.21 6.50
C ILE A 44 -28.33 1.72 6.34
N HIS A 45 -27.97 2.44 7.40
CA HIS A 45 -27.76 3.88 7.35
C HIS A 45 -26.70 4.25 6.30
N ARG A 46 -25.53 3.59 6.33
CA ARG A 46 -24.47 3.87 5.36
C ARG A 46 -24.90 3.59 3.92
N TYR A 47 -25.62 2.50 3.69
CA TYR A 47 -26.15 2.15 2.37
C TYR A 47 -27.14 3.22 1.87
N ASN A 48 -28.08 3.64 2.72
CA ASN A 48 -29.08 4.65 2.36
C ASN A 48 -28.44 6.02 2.04
N HIS A 49 -27.34 6.37 2.70
CA HIS A 49 -26.68 7.67 2.50
C HIS A 49 -25.57 7.69 1.45
N LYS A 50 -24.87 6.57 1.23
CA LYS A 50 -23.68 6.49 0.36
C LYS A 50 -23.82 5.52 -0.80
N GLY A 51 -24.97 4.86 -0.92
CA GLY A 51 -25.24 3.88 -1.98
C GLY A 51 -24.53 2.53 -1.79
N PRO A 52 -24.59 1.66 -2.80
CA PRO A 52 -24.11 0.28 -2.73
C PRO A 52 -22.58 0.17 -2.61
N ASP A 53 -21.83 1.15 -3.10
CA ASP A 53 -20.37 1.13 -3.12
C ASP A 53 -19.75 1.03 -1.73
N ILE A 54 -20.45 1.52 -0.69
CA ILE A 54 -19.98 1.45 0.70
C ILE A 54 -19.91 0.01 1.25
N LEU A 55 -20.61 -0.93 0.60
CA LEU A 55 -20.56 -2.34 0.96
C LEU A 55 -19.32 -3.02 0.38
N ILE A 56 -18.72 -2.43 -0.66
CA ILE A 56 -17.45 -2.89 -1.23
C ILE A 56 -16.34 -2.56 -0.23
N LEU A 57 -15.80 -3.60 0.38
CA LEU A 57 -14.76 -3.48 1.38
C LEU A 57 -13.40 -3.32 0.70
N GLN A 58 -12.78 -2.16 0.89
CA GLN A 58 -11.36 -2.01 0.64
C GLN A 58 -10.59 -2.77 1.71
N GLY A 59 -9.65 -3.64 1.30
CA GLY A 59 -8.85 -4.45 2.21
C GLY A 59 -8.13 -3.63 3.30
N ARG A 60 -7.81 -4.27 4.43
CA ARG A 60 -6.94 -3.66 5.44
C ARG A 60 -5.49 -3.79 5.01
N GLY A 61 -4.74 -2.68 5.06
CA GLY A 61 -3.32 -2.64 4.70
C GLY A 61 -3.04 -1.62 3.60
N GLY A 62 -1.87 -1.74 3.00
CA GLY A 62 -1.39 -0.83 1.97
C GLY A 62 -0.80 0.46 2.52
N ARG A 63 -0.39 1.33 1.60
CA ARG A 63 0.35 2.54 1.88
C ARG A 63 -0.63 3.68 2.24
N ARG A 64 -0.96 3.78 3.53
CA ARG A 64 -1.95 4.77 4.07
C ARG A 64 -1.34 5.90 4.91
N ARG A 65 -0.10 5.73 5.38
CA ARG A 65 0.64 6.69 6.21
C ARG A 65 2.00 6.97 5.56
N GLU A 66 1.97 7.31 4.29
CA GLU A 66 3.18 7.64 3.55
C GLU A 66 3.66 9.05 3.90
N LEU A 67 4.98 9.23 4.01
CA LEU A 67 5.59 10.54 4.25
C LEU A 67 5.70 11.37 2.97
N LEU A 68 5.84 10.69 1.83
CA LEU A 68 5.85 11.23 0.48
C LEU A 68 4.91 10.38 -0.36
N SER A 69 4.40 10.90 -1.47
CA SER A 69 3.66 10.13 -2.48
C SER A 69 4.57 9.19 -3.27
N TRP A 70 4.03 8.33 -4.13
CA TRP A 70 4.89 7.47 -4.99
C TRP A 70 5.73 8.28 -5.97
N ASP A 71 5.17 9.35 -6.51
CA ASP A 71 5.83 10.19 -7.51
C ASP A 71 6.88 11.09 -6.86
N GLU A 72 6.61 11.67 -5.69
CA GLU A 72 7.59 12.45 -4.93
C GLU A 72 8.83 11.63 -4.54
N GLU A 73 8.63 10.36 -4.16
CA GLU A 73 9.76 9.46 -3.87
C GLU A 73 10.56 9.12 -5.13
N LYS A 74 9.90 8.93 -6.28
CA LYS A 74 10.59 8.72 -7.56
C LYS A 74 11.43 9.93 -7.94
N GLU A 75 10.88 11.14 -7.84
CA GLU A 75 11.61 12.37 -8.11
C GLU A 75 12.83 12.49 -7.20
N LEU A 76 12.69 12.22 -5.91
CA LEU A 76 13.81 12.20 -4.97
C LEU A 76 14.90 11.21 -5.42
N LEU A 77 14.53 9.99 -5.81
CA LEU A 77 15.49 8.98 -6.25
C LEU A 77 16.14 9.34 -7.59
N GLN A 78 15.44 10.01 -8.50
CA GLN A 78 16.00 10.50 -9.76
C GLN A 78 17.04 11.60 -9.53
N GLU A 79 16.76 12.56 -8.64
CA GLU A 79 17.73 13.59 -8.23
C GLU A 79 19.00 12.96 -7.63
N VAL A 80 18.82 11.90 -6.86
CA VAL A 80 19.92 11.13 -6.26
C VAL A 80 20.70 10.36 -7.32
N GLN A 81 20.02 9.75 -8.29
CA GLN A 81 20.65 9.01 -9.38
C GLN A 81 21.49 9.93 -10.29
N ALA A 82 20.99 11.11 -10.63
CA ALA A 82 21.73 12.10 -11.42
C ALA A 82 23.06 12.50 -10.75
N LYS A 83 23.08 12.59 -9.41
CA LYS A 83 24.32 12.83 -8.65
C LYS A 83 25.25 11.62 -8.68
N ALA A 84 24.70 10.40 -8.61
CA ALA A 84 25.48 9.17 -8.69
C ALA A 84 26.16 9.01 -10.07
N GLU A 85 25.49 9.40 -11.14
CA GLU A 85 26.03 9.39 -12.51
C GLU A 85 27.23 10.35 -12.68
N GLN A 86 27.30 11.40 -11.86
CA GLN A 86 28.45 12.31 -11.78
C GLN A 86 29.63 11.73 -10.99
N GLY A 87 29.56 10.46 -10.57
CA GLY A 87 30.60 9.79 -9.79
C GLY A 87 30.54 10.05 -8.29
N ILE A 88 29.48 10.70 -7.79
CA ILE A 88 29.31 10.97 -6.36
C ILE A 88 28.77 9.71 -5.69
N ILE A 89 29.48 9.20 -4.69
CA ILE A 89 29.02 8.04 -3.91
C ILE A 89 27.82 8.46 -3.06
N VAL A 90 26.63 7.99 -3.45
CA VAL A 90 25.41 8.19 -2.67
C VAL A 90 25.29 7.08 -1.62
N ILE A 91 25.23 7.49 -0.35
CA ILE A 91 24.99 6.60 0.79
C ILE A 91 23.56 6.79 1.29
N ALA A 92 22.94 5.76 1.87
CA ALA A 92 21.61 5.82 2.47
C ALA A 92 21.42 7.01 3.44
N LYS A 93 22.48 7.44 4.13
CA LYS A 93 22.47 8.64 4.97
C LYS A 93 22.14 9.92 4.18
N SER A 94 22.70 10.08 2.99
CA SER A 94 22.45 11.25 2.13
C SER A 94 21.01 11.24 1.60
N ILE A 95 20.49 10.06 1.25
CA ILE A 95 19.08 9.89 0.85
C ILE A 95 18.15 10.28 1.99
N ARG A 96 18.45 9.83 3.22
CA ARG A 96 17.71 10.23 4.43
C ARG A 96 17.69 11.75 4.61
N GLU A 97 18.82 12.42 4.42
CA GLU A 97 18.91 13.88 4.52
C GLU A 97 18.07 14.60 3.46
N HIS A 98 18.05 14.10 2.21
CA HIS A 98 17.20 14.65 1.16
C HIS A 98 15.72 14.40 1.46
N ALA A 99 15.37 13.21 1.95
CA ALA A 99 14.02 12.87 2.37
C ALA A 99 13.54 13.76 3.51
N THR A 100 14.34 13.95 4.57
CA THR A 100 14.04 14.87 5.67
C THR A 100 13.77 16.30 5.16
N LYS A 101 14.54 16.77 4.16
CA LYS A 101 14.32 18.10 3.57
C LYS A 101 13.02 18.19 2.79
N LYS A 102 12.66 17.18 1.98
CA LYS A 102 11.39 17.17 1.23
C LYS A 102 10.18 17.02 2.15
N VAL A 103 10.26 16.12 3.15
CA VAL A 103 9.16 15.85 4.10
C VAL A 103 9.00 16.99 5.12
N GLY A 104 10.07 17.75 5.40
CA GLY A 104 10.06 18.84 6.40
C GLY A 104 10.12 18.36 7.85
N THR A 105 10.28 17.04 8.09
CA THR A 105 10.44 16.45 9.42
C THR A 105 11.52 15.38 9.40
N GLU A 106 12.11 15.09 10.56
CA GLU A 106 13.15 14.08 10.64
C GLU A 106 12.60 12.68 10.35
N VAL A 107 13.17 12.02 9.34
CA VAL A 107 12.83 10.65 8.99
C VAL A 107 13.79 9.65 9.65
N SER A 108 13.27 8.46 9.95
CA SER A 108 14.05 7.38 10.56
C SER A 108 15.17 6.88 9.63
N LYS A 109 16.16 6.18 10.19
CA LYS A 109 17.19 5.52 9.38
C LYS A 109 16.60 4.45 8.47
N ASP A 110 15.65 3.69 9.00
CA ASP A 110 14.98 2.60 8.28
C ASP A 110 14.18 3.13 7.09
N TYR A 111 13.60 4.32 7.19
CA TYR A 111 12.86 4.94 6.09
C TYR A 111 13.68 5.01 4.80
N ALA A 112 14.97 5.39 4.87
CA ALA A 112 15.82 5.45 3.69
C ALA A 112 16.09 4.06 3.08
N TYR A 113 16.21 3.02 3.90
CA TYR A 113 16.39 1.65 3.43
C TYR A 113 15.08 1.09 2.85
N ASP A 114 13.96 1.32 3.52
CA ASP A 114 12.63 0.93 3.06
C ASP A 114 12.30 1.59 1.74
N LEU A 115 12.59 2.90 1.60
CA LEU A 115 12.49 3.69 0.37
C LEU A 115 13.26 3.05 -0.78
N LEU A 116 14.53 2.71 -0.57
CA LEU A 116 15.33 2.05 -1.60
C LEU A 116 14.75 0.67 -1.96
N HIS A 117 14.43 -0.13 -0.95
CA HIS A 117 13.94 -1.50 -1.13
C HIS A 117 12.63 -1.55 -1.94
N ARG A 118 11.65 -0.70 -1.60
CA ARG A 118 10.36 -0.64 -2.30
C ARG A 118 10.42 -0.06 -3.71
N HIS A 119 11.43 0.75 -4.02
CA HIS A 119 11.71 1.21 -5.39
C HIS A 119 12.61 0.24 -6.17
N GLY A 120 12.84 -0.96 -5.65
CA GLY A 120 13.58 -2.02 -6.33
C GLY A 120 15.08 -1.77 -6.42
N TRP A 121 15.62 -0.85 -5.62
CA TRP A 121 17.06 -0.63 -5.59
C TRP A 121 17.77 -1.85 -5.01
N ARG A 122 18.60 -2.47 -5.84
CA ARG A 122 19.41 -3.63 -5.48
C ARG A 122 20.88 -3.25 -5.48
N LYS A 123 21.60 -3.65 -4.42
CA LYS A 123 23.07 -3.61 -4.41
C LYS A 123 23.58 -4.64 -5.42
N ILE A 124 24.03 -4.18 -6.59
CA ILE A 124 24.65 -5.02 -7.59
C ILE A 124 26.07 -5.35 -7.09
N LYS A 125 26.28 -6.60 -6.69
CA LYS A 125 27.63 -7.16 -6.55
C LYS A 125 27.97 -7.83 -7.88
N PRO A 126 29.09 -7.47 -8.54
CA PRO A 126 29.54 -8.24 -9.69
C PRO A 126 29.73 -9.69 -9.27
N ARG A 127 29.39 -10.63 -10.16
CA ARG A 127 29.62 -12.06 -9.90
C ARG A 127 31.12 -12.23 -9.62
N PRO A 128 31.53 -12.91 -8.54
CA PRO A 128 32.94 -13.13 -8.27
C PRO A 128 33.54 -13.89 -9.45
N CYS A 129 34.45 -13.24 -10.18
CA CYS A 129 35.22 -13.86 -11.24
C CYS A 129 36.51 -14.42 -10.65
N HIS A 130 36.87 -15.64 -11.03
CA HIS A 130 38.13 -16.24 -10.65
C HIS A 130 39.28 -15.42 -11.27
N PRO A 131 40.34 -15.08 -10.53
CA PRO A 131 41.41 -14.16 -10.96
C PRO A 131 42.15 -14.60 -12.24
N HIS A 132 42.07 -15.88 -12.61
CA HIS A 132 42.64 -16.42 -13.85
C HIS A 132 41.66 -16.52 -15.04
N THR A 133 40.49 -15.87 -14.96
CA THR A 133 39.55 -15.83 -16.10
C THR A 133 40.01 -14.73 -17.07
N ASN A 134 40.45 -15.13 -18.27
CA ASN A 134 40.90 -14.20 -19.32
C ASN A 134 39.85 -13.10 -19.58
N SER A 135 40.27 -11.84 -19.42
CA SER A 135 39.44 -10.64 -19.50
C SER A 135 39.04 -10.32 -20.93
N SER A 136 37.88 -10.81 -21.35
CA SER A 136 37.19 -10.34 -22.56
C SER A 136 35.67 -10.40 -22.39
N SER A 137 35.16 -9.67 -21.40
CA SER A 137 33.72 -9.38 -21.34
C SER A 137 33.50 -7.90 -21.06
N ASN A 138 33.23 -7.19 -22.15
CA ASN A 138 32.86 -5.80 -22.25
C ASN A 138 31.58 -5.55 -21.42
N ILE A 139 31.68 -4.75 -20.36
CA ILE A 139 30.51 -4.35 -19.54
C ILE A 139 29.93 -3.10 -20.21
N LYS A 140 28.81 -3.26 -20.92
CA LYS A 140 27.98 -2.12 -21.35
C LYS A 140 27.11 -1.67 -20.17
N ILE A 141 27.19 -0.38 -19.88
CA ILE A 141 26.28 0.39 -19.02
C ILE A 141 24.91 0.45 -19.68
#